data_AF-A0A954R3C8-F1
#
_entry.id   AF-A0A954R3C8-F1
#
_cell.length_a   1.000
_cell.length_b   1.000
_cell.length_c   1.000
_cell.angle_alpha   90.00
_cell.angle_beta   90.00
_cell.angle_gamma   90.00
#
_symmetry.space_group_name_H-M   'P 1'
#
loop_
_entity.id
_entity.type
_entity.pdbx_description
1 polymer ?
#
loop_
_entity_poly.entity_id
_entity_poly.type
_entity_poly.pdbx_seq_one_letter_code
_entity_poly.pdbx_strand_id
1 'polypeptide(L)'
;MIAPSVSCLRLSSMRRAVMQDDLTSGRSQLCIMQISDLHFGPPLVPDVAEAALASCVRLAPDLLVVSGDLTQRARREQFEAARDYLQRFPTIPRLVIPGNHDVP
;
A
#
# COMPACT_ATOMS: atom_id res chain seq x y z
N MET A 1 -19.95 2.38 -4.30
CA MET A 1 -19.25 1.95 -3.07
C MET A 1 -18.17 0.99 -3.53
N ILE A 2 -16.97 1.50 -3.76
CA ILE A 2 -15.81 0.69 -4.19
C ILE A 2 -15.10 0.32 -2.89
N ALA A 3 -14.96 -0.99 -2.63
CA ALA A 3 -14.23 -1.47 -1.47
C ALA A 3 -12.72 -1.45 -1.78
N PRO A 4 -11.85 -1.10 -0.82
CA PRO A 4 -10.41 -1.23 -1.00
C PRO A 4 -10.06 -2.67 -1.35
N SER A 5 -9.38 -2.87 -2.48
CA SER A 5 -8.90 -4.19 -2.90
C SER A 5 -7.52 -4.43 -2.31
N VAL A 6 -7.36 -5.54 -1.60
CA VAL A 6 -6.05 -6.00 -1.11
C VAL A 6 -5.61 -7.18 -1.95
N SER A 7 -4.53 -7.03 -2.71
CA SER A 7 -3.97 -8.08 -3.54
C SER A 7 -2.52 -8.35 -3.15
N CYS A 8 -2.18 -9.62 -2.96
CA CYS A 8 -0.82 -10.08 -2.68
C CYS A 8 -0.34 -10.91 -3.86
N LEU A 9 0.57 -10.36 -4.67
CA LEU A 9 1.15 -11.06 -5.80
C LEU A 9 2.43 -11.77 -5.36
N ARG A 10 2.49 -13.10 -5.52
CA ARG A 10 3.72 -13.88 -5.34
C ARG A 10 4.29 -14.19 -6.71
N LEU A 11 5.40 -13.54 -7.05
CA LEU A 11 6.09 -13.78 -8.32
C LEU A 11 7.15 -14.85 -8.13
N SER A 12 6.90 -16.04 -8.68
CA SER A 12 7.90 -17.11 -8.77
C SER A 12 8.62 -17.02 -10.11
N SER A 13 9.91 -16.66 -10.08
CA SER A 13 10.86 -16.70 -11.20
C SER A 13 10.69 -15.64 -12.31
N MET A 14 11.44 -14.54 -12.16
CA MET A 14 12.02 -13.82 -13.31
C MET A 14 13.54 -13.79 -13.16
N ARG A 15 14.23 -14.55 -14.01
CA ARG A 15 15.69 -14.48 -14.12
C ARG A 15 16.07 -13.23 -14.94
N ARG A 16 16.91 -12.40 -14.30
CA ARG A 16 18.01 -11.56 -14.84
C ARG A 16 17.84 -10.02 -14.85
N ALA A 17 18.81 -9.42 -14.15
CA ALA A 17 19.44 -8.10 -14.31
C ALA A 17 18.61 -6.83 -14.01
N VAL A 18 18.43 -6.54 -12.72
CA VAL A 18 18.35 -5.16 -12.21
C VAL A 18 19.20 -5.07 -10.95
N MET A 19 19.93 -3.97 -10.81
CA MET A 19 20.89 -3.60 -9.78
C MET A 19 20.54 -4.15 -8.39
N GLN A 20 21.49 -4.88 -7.80
CA GLN A 20 21.41 -5.44 -6.45
C GLN A 20 21.65 -4.32 -5.43
N ASP A 21 20.59 -3.82 -4.82
CA ASP A 21 20.66 -3.17 -3.51
C ASP A 21 19.53 -3.75 -2.62
N ASP A 22 19.94 -4.48 -1.60
CA ASP A 22 19.33 -4.77 -0.28
C ASP A 22 17.84 -5.16 -0.11
N LEU A 23 17.05 -5.34 -1.16
CA LEU A 23 15.61 -5.67 -1.03
C LEU A 23 15.31 -7.13 -0.65
N THR A 24 16.30 -8.02 -0.58
CA THR A 24 16.08 -9.45 -0.29
C THR A 24 16.76 -9.86 1.01
N SER A 25 16.07 -9.64 2.13
CA SER A 25 16.33 -10.34 3.38
C SER A 25 16.06 -11.85 3.20
N GLY A 26 17.04 -12.59 2.68
CA GLY A 26 17.11 -14.07 2.70
C GLY A 26 16.01 -14.85 1.97
N ARG A 27 14.97 -14.21 1.40
CA ARG A 27 13.87 -14.86 0.68
C ARG A 27 14.18 -15.00 -0.80
N SER A 28 13.93 -16.18 -1.35
CA SER A 28 14.12 -16.49 -2.78
C SER A 28 12.99 -15.97 -3.69
N GLN A 29 11.96 -15.34 -3.12
CA GLN A 29 10.84 -14.74 -3.84
C GLN A 29 10.47 -13.40 -3.24
N LEU A 30 10.21 -12.43 -4.12
CA LEU A 30 9.72 -11.11 -3.77
C LEU A 30 8.21 -11.17 -3.51
N CYS A 31 7.79 -10.74 -2.33
CA CYS A 31 6.41 -10.60 -1.92
C CYS A 31 6.01 -9.13 -1.92
N ILE A 32 5.11 -8.75 -2.81
CA ILE A 32 4.60 -7.37 -2.91
C ILE A 32 3.16 -7.36 -2.38
N MET A 33 2.90 -6.47 -1.42
CA MET A 33 1.54 -6.14 -1.03
C MET A 33 1.10 -4.89 -1.76
N GLN A 34 -0.01 -4.98 -2.50
CA GLN A 34 -0.60 -3.83 -3.18
C GLN A 34 -1.95 -3.49 -2.54
N ILE A 35 -2.14 -2.20 -2.28
CA ILE A 35 -3.39 -1.60 -1.79
C ILE A 35 -3.75 -0.45 -2.73
N SER A 36 -5.03 -0.26 -3.02
CA SER A 36 -5.55 0.86 -3.81
C SER A 36 -6.80 1.47 -3.18
N ASP A 37 -7.17 2.67 -3.63
CA ASP A 37 -8.48 3.28 -3.39
C ASP A 37 -8.82 3.42 -1.89
N LEU A 38 -7.88 3.98 -1.12
CA LEU A 38 -8.04 4.17 0.33
C LEU A 38 -9.10 5.22 0.66
N HIS A 39 -9.24 6.24 -0.19
CA HIS A 39 -10.31 7.24 -0.13
C HIS A 39 -10.51 7.86 1.27
N PHE A 40 -9.43 8.37 1.88
CA PHE A 40 -9.53 9.07 3.16
C PHE A 40 -10.48 10.26 3.06
N GLY A 41 -11.53 10.22 3.88
CA GLY A 41 -12.66 11.15 3.85
C GLY A 41 -14.00 10.40 3.94
N PRO A 42 -15.12 11.07 4.25
CA PRO A 42 -16.41 10.39 4.31
C PRO A 42 -16.90 9.90 2.92
N PRO A 43 -17.43 8.67 2.80
CA PRO A 43 -17.49 7.62 3.82
C PRO A 43 -16.23 6.75 3.82
N LEU A 44 -15.42 6.84 4.88
CA LEU A 44 -14.32 5.91 5.15
C LEU A 44 -14.89 4.69 5.89
N VAL A 45 -14.40 3.49 5.57
CA VAL A 45 -14.72 2.26 6.31
C VAL A 45 -13.50 1.82 7.12
N PRO A 46 -13.40 2.18 8.41
CA PRO A 46 -12.19 1.95 9.21
C PRO A 46 -11.79 0.47 9.27
N ASP A 47 -12.76 -0.44 9.35
CA ASP A 47 -12.51 -1.88 9.47
C ASP A 47 -11.71 -2.44 8.28
N VAL A 48 -11.90 -1.92 7.07
CA VAL A 48 -11.14 -2.38 5.90
C VAL A 48 -9.69 -1.90 5.97
N ALA A 49 -9.47 -0.67 6.43
CA ALA A 49 -8.14 -0.13 6.65
C ALA A 49 -7.39 -0.94 7.73
N GLU A 50 -8.06 -1.25 8.84
CA GLU A 50 -7.50 -2.11 9.90
C GLU A 50 -7.18 -3.52 9.39
N ALA A 51 -8.07 -4.12 8.58
CA ALA A 51 -7.85 -5.43 7.99
C ALA A 51 -6.64 -5.45 7.04
N ALA A 52 -6.43 -4.39 6.26
CA ALA A 52 -5.28 -4.24 5.38
C ALA A 52 -3.97 -4.14 6.18
N LEU A 53 -3.95 -3.31 7.23
CA LEU A 53 -2.80 -3.23 8.14
C LEU A 53 -2.47 -4.59 8.77
N ALA A 54 -3.47 -5.27 9.32
CA ALA A 54 -3.29 -6.60 9.90
C ALA A 54 -2.79 -7.62 8.87
N SER A 55 -3.22 -7.51 7.62
CA SER A 55 -2.76 -8.36 6.51
C SER A 55 -1.29 -8.10 6.18
N CYS A 56 -0.85 -6.85 6.20
CA CYS A 56 0.57 -6.50 6.00
C CYS A 56 1.46 -7.15 7.06
N VAL A 57 1.07 -7.04 8.34
CA VAL A 57 1.81 -7.65 9.46
C VAL A 57 1.89 -9.16 9.31
N ARG A 58 0.79 -9.83 8.96
CA ARG A 58 0.77 -11.30 8.78
C ARG A 58 1.58 -11.77 7.57
N LEU A 59 1.50 -11.04 6.45
CA LEU A 59 2.15 -11.44 5.20
C LEU A 59 3.65 -11.13 5.20
N ALA A 60 4.07 -10.12 5.97
CA ALA A 60 5.45 -9.60 6.00
C ALA A 60 6.01 -9.41 4.57
N PRO A 61 5.39 -8.53 3.76
CA PRO A 61 5.85 -8.27 2.40
C PRO A 61 7.18 -7.53 2.39
N ASP A 62 7.93 -7.68 1.32
CA ASP A 62 9.21 -6.98 1.10
C ASP A 62 8.98 -5.54 0.61
N LEU A 63 7.83 -5.27 0.00
CA LEU A 63 7.43 -3.97 -0.56
C LEU A 63 5.93 -3.73 -0.39
N LEU A 64 5.57 -2.52 0.05
CA LEU A 64 4.20 -2.01 0.02
C LEU A 64 4.00 -1.06 -1.16
N VAL A 65 3.02 -1.34 -2.02
CA VAL A 65 2.60 -0.45 -3.09
C VAL A 65 1.21 0.10 -2.79
N VAL A 66 1.07 1.42 -2.77
CA VAL A 66 -0.20 2.12 -2.64
C VAL A 66 -0.49 2.82 -3.95
N SER A 67 -1.42 2.27 -4.73
CA SER A 67 -1.65 2.65 -6.13
C SER A 67 -2.91 3.51 -6.30
N GLY A 68 -2.84 4.77 -5.89
CA GLY A 68 -3.85 5.77 -6.20
C GLY A 68 -4.93 5.98 -5.14
N ASP A 69 -5.63 7.11 -5.30
CA ASP A 69 -6.82 7.55 -4.57
C ASP A 69 -6.67 7.44 -3.06
N LEU A 70 -5.64 8.13 -2.56
CA LEU A 70 -5.41 8.27 -1.13
C LEU A 70 -6.54 9.03 -0.46
N THR A 71 -7.06 10.06 -1.11
CA THR A 71 -8.05 10.98 -0.57
C THR A 71 -9.36 10.88 -1.33
N GLN A 72 -10.45 11.34 -0.69
CA GLN A 72 -11.75 11.40 -1.36
C GLN A 72 -11.88 12.65 -2.27
N ARG A 73 -11.26 13.77 -1.86
CA ARG A 73 -11.43 15.10 -2.48
C ARG A 73 -10.17 15.99 -2.39
N ALA A 74 -8.97 15.42 -2.38
CA ALA A 74 -7.70 16.16 -2.32
C ALA A 74 -7.60 17.21 -1.17
N ARG A 75 -8.27 16.98 -0.03
CA ARG A 75 -8.21 17.93 1.10
C ARG A 75 -7.00 17.66 1.97
N ARG A 76 -6.41 18.73 2.53
CA ARG A 76 -5.27 18.64 3.46
C ARG A 76 -5.50 17.64 4.60
N GLU A 77 -6.65 17.73 5.27
CA GLU A 77 -7.04 16.83 6.37
C GLU A 77 -7.10 15.35 5.94
N GLN A 78 -7.45 15.09 4.68
CA GLN A 78 -7.52 13.73 4.13
C GLN A 78 -6.13 13.17 3.85
N PHE A 79 -5.21 14.01 3.35
CA PHE A 79 -3.81 13.62 3.20
C PHE A 79 -3.11 13.39 4.55
N GLU A 80 -3.42 14.21 5.55
CA GLU A 80 -2.90 14.01 6.91
C GLU A 80 -3.39 12.68 7.49
N ALA A 81 -4.69 12.37 7.37
CA ALA A 81 -5.24 11.08 7.78
C ALA A 81 -4.61 9.90 7.01
N ALA A 82 -4.41 10.04 5.71
CA ALA A 82 -3.76 9.02 4.89
C ALA A 82 -2.31 8.78 5.32
N ARG A 83 -1.55 9.84 5.57
CA ARG A 83 -0.17 9.77 6.09
C ARG A 83 -0.14 9.05 7.43
N ASP A 84 -0.99 9.44 8.37
CA ASP A 84 -1.01 8.89 9.73
C ASP A 84 -1.39 7.40 9.70
N TYR A 85 -2.30 7.01 8.81
CA TYR A 85 -2.60 5.60 8.55
C TYR A 85 -1.39 4.84 7.98
N LEU A 86 -0.74 5.37 6.93
CA LEU A 86 0.43 4.73 6.32
C LEU A 86 1.61 4.60 7.29
N GLN A 87 1.75 5.51 8.26
CA GLN A 87 2.78 5.42 9.31
C GLN A 87 2.59 4.22 10.25
N ARG A 88 1.40 3.63 10.31
CA ARG A 88 1.12 2.45 11.15
C ARG A 88 1.64 1.14 10.53
N PHE A 89 1.91 1.12 9.23
CA PHE A 89 2.47 -0.05 8.55
C PHE A 89 3.91 -0.30 9.00
N PRO A 90 4.40 -1.56 8.95
CA PRO A 90 5.79 -1.87 9.18
C PRO A 90 6.75 -0.99 8.38
N THR A 91 7.94 -0.76 8.92
CA THR A 91 9.02 -0.03 8.24
C THR A 91 9.62 -0.91 7.15
N ILE A 92 8.96 -0.92 6.00
CA ILE A 92 9.40 -1.56 4.77
C ILE A 92 9.42 -0.51 3.64
N PRO A 93 10.18 -0.75 2.56
CA PRO A 93 10.10 0.05 1.34
C PRO A 93 8.65 0.22 0.92
N ARG A 94 8.29 1.45 0.53
CA ARG A 94 6.93 1.79 0.11
C ARG A 94 6.94 2.68 -1.12
N LEU A 95 6.08 2.37 -2.07
CA LEU A 95 5.80 3.19 -3.24
C LEU A 95 4.36 3.70 -3.13
N VAL A 96 4.18 5.02 -3.07
CA VAL A 96 2.87 5.66 -2.97
C VAL A 96 2.68 6.52 -4.21
N ILE A 97 1.61 6.24 -4.96
CA ILE A 97 1.30 6.88 -6.24
C ILE A 97 -0.05 7.61 -6.07
N PRO A 98 -0.17 8.90 -6.44
CA PRO A 98 -1.43 9.61 -6.37
C PRO A 98 -2.41 9.09 -7.43
N GLY A 99 -3.70 9.11 -7.12
CA GLY A 99 -4.78 8.83 -8.08
C GLY A 99 -5.48 10.10 -8.55
N ASN A 100 -6.58 9.94 -9.28
CA ASN A 100 -7.33 11.09 -9.82
C ASN A 100 -8.07 11.87 -8.74
N HIS A 101 -8.39 11.26 -7.59
CA HIS A 101 -9.01 11.97 -6.46
C HIS A 101 -8.02 12.77 -5.61
N ASP A 102 -6.72 12.61 -5.84
CA ASP A 102 -5.64 13.28 -5.10
C ASP A 102 -5.17 14.57 -5.76
N VAL A 103 -5.66 14.88 -6.96
CA VAL A 103 -5.32 16.09 -7.71
C VAL A 103 -6.54 17.02 -7.82
N PRO A 104 -6.37 18.34 -7.64
CA PRO A 104 -7.47 19.32 -7.76
C PRO A 104 -8.01 19.50 -9.19
#